data_AF-A0A1W9MBL3-F1
#
_entry.id   AF-A0A1W9MBL3-F1
#
_cell.length_a   1.000
_cell.length_b   1.000
_cell.length_c   1.000
_cell.angle_alpha   90.00
_cell.angle_beta   90.00
_cell.angle_gamma   90.00
#
_symmetry.space_group_name_H-M   'P 1'
#
loop_
_entity.id
_entity.type
_entity.pdbx_description
1 polymer ?
#
loop_
_entity_poly.entity_id
_entity_poly.type
_entity_poly.pdbx_seq_one_letter_code
_entity_poly.pdbx_strand_id
1 'polypeptide(L)'
;MKLFRVVLSSRRTDYVVTNDIAQDDTPAVREVCGIRWKIEQFHRETRQLTGIGGCECRKSRIVRNHIGCSILVRVCLKKIAYETNKTIYQIKHGLLSAYLKYQLKSPEVKMVLA
;
A
#
# COMPACT_ATOMS: atom_id res chain seq x y z
N MET A 1 27.98 -13.12 13.51
CA MET A 1 27.17 -13.13 12.26
C MET A 1 26.66 -14.54 12.06
N LYS A 2 25.34 -14.72 11.94
CA LYS A 2 24.68 -16.05 11.79
C LYS A 2 23.90 -16.11 10.48
N LEU A 3 23.99 -17.23 9.78
CA LEU A 3 23.30 -17.49 8.53
C LEU A 3 22.12 -18.44 8.76
N PHE A 4 20.94 -18.06 8.27
CA PHE A 4 19.72 -18.85 8.31
C PHE A 4 19.28 -19.22 6.90
N ARG A 5 18.89 -20.48 6.72
CA ARG A 5 18.25 -20.96 5.50
C ARG A 5 16.73 -20.94 5.69
N VAL A 6 16.06 -20.01 5.04
CA VAL A 6 14.61 -19.82 5.15
C VAL A 6 13.91 -20.39 3.91
N VAL A 7 13.26 -21.54 4.06
CA VAL A 7 12.45 -22.14 2.99
C VAL A 7 11.06 -21.48 2.99
N LEU A 8 10.76 -20.73 1.92
CA LEU A 8 9.50 -19.99 1.76
C LEU A 8 8.48 -20.77 0.93
N SER A 9 8.93 -21.48 -0.09
CA SER A 9 8.10 -22.37 -0.92
C SER A 9 8.95 -23.46 -1.56
N SER A 10 8.32 -24.43 -2.25
CA SER A 10 9.02 -25.46 -3.01
C SER A 10 9.98 -24.92 -4.07
N ARG A 11 9.80 -23.66 -4.51
CA ARG A 11 10.63 -23.01 -5.52
C ARG A 11 11.49 -21.86 -4.97
N ARG A 12 11.38 -21.51 -3.69
CA ARG A 12 12.06 -20.35 -3.12
C ARG A 12 12.64 -20.64 -1.74
N THR A 13 13.96 -20.53 -1.66
CA THR A 13 14.72 -20.53 -0.40
C THR A 13 15.51 -19.23 -0.34
N ASP A 14 15.30 -18.44 0.70
CA ASP A 14 16.06 -17.23 0.97
C ASP A 14 17.16 -17.56 2.01
N TYR A 15 18.35 -16.99 1.83
CA TYR A 15 19.44 -17.06 2.79
C TYR A 15 19.55 -15.72 3.51
N VAL A 16 19.38 -15.74 4.82
CA VAL A 16 19.26 -14.53 5.64
C VAL A 16 20.42 -14.49 6.61
N VAL A 17 21.14 -13.37 6.61
CA VAL A 17 22.21 -13.15 7.57
C VAL A 17 21.80 -12.09 8.57
N THR A 18 22.04 -12.37 9.85
CA THR A 18 21.84 -11.41 10.94
C THR A 18 23.13 -11.20 11.73
N ASN A 19 23.29 -9.96 12.20
CA ASN A 19 24.33 -9.59 13.17
C ASN A 19 23.93 -9.93 14.61
N ASP A 20 22.65 -10.25 14.84
CA ASP A 20 22.17 -10.75 16.12
C ASP A 20 22.74 -12.15 16.39
N ILE A 21 23.67 -12.23 17.35
CA ILE A 21 24.33 -13.46 17.74
C ILE A 21 23.42 -14.30 18.65
N ALA A 22 22.48 -13.69 19.37
CA ALA A 22 21.57 -14.41 20.24
C ALA A 22 20.49 -15.15 19.46
N GLN A 23 20.11 -14.65 18.27
CA GLN A 23 19.11 -15.30 17.42
C GLN A 23 19.52 -16.73 17.03
N ASP A 24 18.66 -17.70 17.33
CA ASP A 24 18.81 -19.13 17.01
C ASP A 24 17.53 -19.76 16.44
N ASP A 25 16.42 -19.00 16.38
CA ASP A 25 15.13 -19.48 15.92
C ASP A 25 14.86 -19.15 14.44
N THR A 26 14.85 -20.19 13.60
CA THR A 26 14.60 -20.05 12.16
C THR A 26 13.16 -19.57 11.87
N PRO A 27 12.11 -20.10 12.52
CA PRO A 27 10.75 -19.53 12.49
C PRO A 27 10.68 -18.02 12.76
N ALA A 28 11.29 -17.51 13.83
CA ALA A 28 11.33 -16.08 14.11
C ALA A 28 12.02 -15.29 12.99
N VAL A 29 13.17 -15.78 12.49
CA VAL A 29 13.85 -15.15 11.34
C VAL A 29 12.95 -15.12 10.11
N ARG A 30 12.19 -16.20 9.84
CA ARG A 30 11.23 -16.25 8.74
C ARG A 30 10.13 -15.20 8.89
N GLU A 31 9.58 -15.02 10.08
CA GLU A 31 8.55 -14.02 10.35
C GLU A 31 9.06 -12.59 10.11
N VAL A 32 10.23 -12.26 10.67
CA VAL A 32 10.88 -10.95 10.49
C VAL A 32 11.19 -10.70 9.01
N CYS A 33 11.69 -11.71 8.29
CA CYS A 33 11.91 -11.61 6.85
C CYS A 33 10.60 -11.41 6.06
N GLY A 34 9.48 -11.94 6.55
CA GLY A 34 8.15 -11.69 5.99
C GLY A 34 7.75 -10.21 6.03
N ILE A 35 8.22 -9.46 7.02
CA ILE A 35 7.97 -8.02 7.13
C ILE A 35 8.61 -7.25 5.98
N ARG A 36 9.73 -7.73 5.41
CA ARG A 36 10.40 -7.09 4.26
C ARG A 36 9.42 -6.80 3.12
N TRP A 37 8.48 -7.71 2.86
CA TRP A 37 7.48 -7.54 1.78
C TRP A 37 6.57 -6.33 1.98
N LYS A 38 6.41 -5.84 3.22
CA LYS A 38 5.60 -4.65 3.51
C LYS A 38 6.13 -3.39 2.83
N ILE A 39 7.43 -3.31 2.51
CA ILE A 39 7.96 -2.17 1.74
C ILE A 39 7.49 -2.18 0.29
N GLU A 40 7.39 -3.36 -0.32
CA GLU A 40 6.87 -3.51 -1.67
C GLU A 40 5.38 -3.21 -1.71
N GLN A 41 4.64 -3.70 -0.70
CA GLN A 41 3.24 -3.35 -0.51
C GLN A 41 3.08 -1.82 -0.33
N PHE A 42 3.96 -1.18 0.45
CA PHE A 42 4.01 0.27 0.62
C PHE A 42 4.16 0.99 -0.73
N HIS A 43 5.17 0.61 -1.51
CA HIS A 43 5.44 1.27 -2.78
C HIS A 43 4.31 1.06 -3.79
N ARG A 44 3.75 -0.16 -3.86
CA ARG A 44 2.64 -0.48 -4.76
C ARG A 44 1.38 0.31 -4.42
N GLU A 45 0.95 0.28 -3.16
CA GLU A 45 -0.23 1.00 -2.69
C GLU A 45 -0.07 2.51 -2.92
N THR A 46 1.10 3.07 -2.60
CA THR A 46 1.36 4.51 -2.79
C THR A 46 1.31 4.89 -4.27
N ARG A 47 2.00 4.15 -5.14
CA ARG A 47 2.01 4.45 -6.58
C ARG A 47 0.62 4.36 -7.21
N GLN A 48 -0.14 3.33 -6.88
CA GLN A 48 -1.42 3.05 -7.52
C GLN A 48 -2.58 3.91 -6.99
N LEU A 49 -2.57 4.25 -5.71
CA LEU A 49 -3.77 4.79 -5.04
C LEU A 49 -3.71 6.27 -4.70
N THR A 50 -2.51 6.87 -4.64
CA THR A 50 -2.36 8.26 -4.18
C THR A 50 -1.89 9.22 -5.27
N GLY A 51 -1.51 8.73 -6.45
CA GLY A 51 -1.03 9.59 -7.53
C GLY A 51 0.34 10.22 -7.24
N ILE A 52 1.19 9.56 -6.45
CA ILE A 52 2.51 10.10 -6.05
C ILE A 52 3.39 10.52 -7.23
N GLY A 53 3.25 9.87 -8.39
CA GLY A 53 3.98 10.20 -9.62
C GLY A 53 3.29 11.21 -10.54
N GLY A 54 2.14 11.77 -10.14
CA GLY A 54 1.33 12.67 -10.98
C GLY A 54 1.68 14.16 -10.87
N CYS A 55 2.75 14.52 -10.13
CA CYS A 55 3.16 15.92 -10.00
C CYS A 55 4.07 16.32 -11.17
N GLU A 56 3.58 17.22 -12.02
CA GLU A 56 4.32 17.76 -13.17
C GLU A 56 5.04 19.09 -12.86
N CYS A 57 5.01 19.53 -11.60
CA CYS A 57 5.66 20.77 -11.19
C CYS A 57 7.19 20.66 -11.24
N ARG A 58 7.85 21.72 -11.73
CA ARG A 58 9.32 21.74 -11.86
C ARG A 58 10.07 22.15 -10.58
N LYS A 59 9.39 22.83 -9.65
CA LYS A 59 10.00 23.29 -8.39
C LYS A 59 10.14 22.12 -7.41
N SER A 60 11.38 21.83 -6.99
CA SER A 60 11.69 20.69 -6.12
C SER A 60 10.92 20.68 -4.79
N ARG A 61 10.67 21.86 -4.20
CA ARG A 61 9.85 21.99 -2.98
C ARG A 61 8.43 21.48 -3.18
N ILE A 62 7.81 21.79 -4.33
CA ILE A 62 6.44 21.37 -4.63
C ILE A 62 6.39 19.85 -4.82
N VAL A 63 7.35 19.28 -5.55
CA VAL A 63 7.46 17.83 -5.75
C VAL A 63 7.60 17.10 -4.40
N ARG A 64 8.48 17.58 -3.51
CA ARG A 64 8.63 17.01 -2.16
C ARG A 64 7.34 17.10 -1.34
N ASN A 65 6.65 18.24 -1.40
CA ASN A 65 5.36 18.41 -0.73
C ASN A 65 4.31 17.43 -1.27
N HIS A 66 4.21 17.26 -2.60
CA HIS A 66 3.29 16.31 -3.24
C HIS A 66 3.56 14.87 -2.81
N ILE A 67 4.84 14.47 -2.76
CA ILE A 67 5.26 13.17 -2.26
C ILE A 67 4.84 12.99 -0.80
N GLY A 68 5.09 14.00 0.05
CA GLY A 68 4.68 13.98 1.46
C GLY A 68 3.17 13.82 1.64
N CYS A 69 2.37 14.62 0.94
CA CYS A 69 0.90 14.54 0.96
C CYS A 69 0.41 13.17 0.46
N SER A 70 1.01 12.64 -0.61
CA SER A 70 0.68 11.31 -1.13
C SER A 70 0.90 10.20 -0.09
N ILE A 71 2.04 10.24 0.61
CA ILE A 71 2.35 9.28 1.68
C ILE A 71 1.37 9.45 2.85
N LEU A 72 1.04 10.69 3.25
CA LEU A 72 0.07 10.97 4.30
C LEU A 72 -1.31 10.39 3.97
N VAL A 73 -1.80 10.61 2.75
CA VAL A 73 -3.07 10.04 2.26
C VAL A 73 -3.05 8.52 2.37
N ARG A 74 -1.95 7.85 1.99
CA ARG A 74 -1.84 6.39 2.16
C ARG A 74 -1.94 5.99 3.62
N VAL A 75 -1.26 6.68 4.54
CA VAL A 75 -1.32 6.36 5.99
C VAL A 75 -2.76 6.47 6.50
N CYS A 76 -3.47 7.54 6.15
CA CYS A 76 -4.87 7.73 6.51
C CYS A 76 -5.77 6.62 5.94
N LEU A 77 -5.64 6.30 4.64
CA LEU A 77 -6.40 5.21 4.02
C LEU A 77 -6.08 3.86 4.65
N LYS A 78 -4.85 3.62 5.08
CA LYS A 78 -4.45 2.37 5.74
C LYS A 78 -5.04 2.26 7.14
N LYS A 79 -5.09 3.36 7.89
CA LYS A 79 -5.79 3.42 9.18
C LYS A 79 -7.26 3.05 9.03
N ILE A 80 -7.97 3.69 8.09
CA ILE A 80 -9.39 3.38 7.80
C ILE A 80 -9.57 1.92 7.38
N ALA A 81 -8.67 1.41 6.54
CA ALA A 81 -8.69 0.02 6.10
C ALA A 81 -8.60 -0.96 7.28
N TYR A 82 -7.73 -0.69 8.28
CA TYR A 82 -7.65 -1.50 9.49
C TYR A 82 -8.92 -1.38 10.35
N GLU A 83 -9.41 -0.18 10.59
CA GLU A 83 -10.61 0.07 11.42
C GLU A 83 -11.87 -0.57 10.83
N THR A 84 -11.95 -0.68 9.50
CA THR A 84 -13.12 -1.21 8.79
C THR A 84 -12.95 -2.65 8.31
N ASN A 85 -11.82 -3.28 8.61
CA ASN A 85 -11.43 -4.62 8.12
C ASN A 85 -11.59 -4.77 6.60
N LYS A 86 -11.19 -3.73 5.85
CA LYS A 86 -11.23 -3.67 4.38
C LYS A 86 -9.83 -3.50 3.83
N THR A 87 -9.65 -3.80 2.55
CA THR A 87 -8.40 -3.46 1.87
C THR A 87 -8.36 -1.97 1.54
N ILE A 88 -7.16 -1.41 1.45
CA ILE A 88 -6.97 -0.02 1.04
C ILE A 88 -7.57 0.27 -0.35
N TYR A 89 -7.57 -0.75 -1.24
CA TYR A 89 -8.20 -0.69 -2.57
C TYR A 89 -9.72 -0.57 -2.46
N GLN A 90 -10.35 -1.38 -1.62
CA GLN A 90 -11.80 -1.31 -1.39
C GLN A 90 -12.21 0.06 -0.83
N ILE A 91 -11.41 0.62 0.09
CA ILE A 91 -11.65 1.98 0.58
C ILE A 91 -11.52 2.99 -0.56
N LYS A 92 -10.39 3.00 -1.27
CA LYS A 92 -10.11 3.99 -2.32
C LYS A 92 -11.14 3.96 -3.46
N HIS A 93 -11.48 2.77 -3.97
CA HIS A 93 -12.44 2.62 -5.06
C HIS A 93 -13.90 2.67 -4.60
N GLY A 94 -14.16 2.48 -3.31
CA GLY A 94 -15.50 2.50 -2.73
C GLY A 94 -16.05 3.90 -2.41
N LEU A 95 -15.21 4.93 -2.31
CA LEU A 95 -15.57 6.27 -1.82
C LEU A 95 -16.84 6.85 -2.46
N LEU A 96 -17.01 6.70 -3.77
CA LEU A 96 -18.17 7.23 -4.51
C LEU A 96 -19.13 6.14 -4.98
N SER A 97 -18.93 4.88 -4.60
CA SER A 97 -19.71 3.76 -5.13
C SER A 97 -21.21 3.90 -4.82
N ALA A 98 -21.55 4.29 -3.59
CA ALA A 98 -22.94 4.50 -3.19
C ALA A 98 -23.59 5.66 -3.94
N TYR A 99 -22.87 6.79 -4.03
CA TYR A 99 -23.31 7.97 -4.77
C TYR A 99 -23.54 7.66 -6.25
N LEU A 100 -22.60 6.99 -6.93
CA LEU A 100 -22.73 6.64 -8.34
C LEU A 100 -23.90 5.67 -8.57
N LYS A 101 -24.09 4.67 -7.71
CA LYS A 101 -25.25 3.77 -7.79
C LYS A 101 -26.57 4.52 -7.66
N TYR A 102 -26.62 5.54 -6.81
CA TYR A 102 -27.81 6.38 -6.64
C TYR A 102 -28.05 7.23 -7.90
N GLN A 103 -27.04 7.95 -8.38
CA GLN A 103 -27.15 8.81 -9.58
C GLN A 103 -27.50 8.01 -10.85
N LEU A 104 -27.05 6.76 -10.96
CA LEU A 104 -27.41 5.89 -12.08
C LEU A 104 -28.88 5.42 -12.03
N LYS A 105 -29.48 5.30 -10.84
CA LYS A 105 -30.89 4.92 -10.67
C LYS A 105 -31.83 6.10 -10.85
N SER A 106 -31.45 7.26 -10.32
CA SER A 106 -32.25 8.49 -10.35
C SER A 106 -31.31 9.68 -10.52
N PRO A 107 -30.93 10.02 -11.77
CA PRO A 107 -29.97 11.08 -12.02
C PRO A 107 -30.55 12.43 -11.62
N GLU A 108 -29.85 13.15 -10.74
CA GLU A 108 -30.21 14.52 -10.37
C GLU A 108 -29.94 15.49 -11.53
N VAL A 109 -28.88 15.22 -12.29
CA VAL A 109 -28.54 15.97 -13.51
C VAL A 109 -29.02 15.18 -14.73
N LYS A 110 -30.10 15.66 -15.36
CA LYS A 110 -30.63 15.07 -16.59
C LYS A 110 -29.73 15.42 -17.77
N MET A 111 -28.98 14.44 -18.27
CA MET A 111 -28.27 14.56 -19.53
C MET A 111 -29.27 14.36 -20.67
N VAL A 112 -29.50 15.40 -21.48
CA VAL A 112 -30.25 15.28 -22.73
C VAL A 112 -29.23 15.11 -23.85
N LEU A 113 -29.37 14.04 -24.64
CA LEU A 113 -28.58 13.89 -25.85
C LEU A 113 -29.04 14.96 -26.85
N ALA A 114 -28.07 15.70 -27.40
CA ALA A 114 -28.31 16.72 -28.42
C ALA A 114 -28.78 16.08 -29.74
#